data_AF-A0A1D7NJT1-F1
#
_entry.id   AF-A0A1D7NJT1-F1
#
_cell.length_a   1.000
_cell.length_b   1.000
_cell.length_c   1.000
_cell.angle_alpha   90.00
_cell.angle_beta   90.00
_cell.angle_gamma   90.00
#
_symmetry.space_group_name_H-M   'P 1'
#
loop_
_entity.id
_entity.type
_entity.pdbx_description
1 polymer ?
#
loop_
_entity_poly.entity_id
_entity_poly.type
_entity_poly.pdbx_seq_one_letter_code
_entity_poly.pdbx_strand_id
1 'polypeptide(L)' 'MADRDPQDTEILAVIDESANGVDPQVLIDALKRDYDMASVIEALQRAIERGKISLNSDGMVVSLVREYAHAA' A
#
# COMPACT_ATOMS: atom_id res chain seq x y z
N MET A 1 -10.51 17.81 -8.21
CA MET A 1 -10.12 16.96 -7.06
C MET A 1 -11.02 15.76 -7.15
N ALA A 2 -10.45 14.57 -7.34
CA ALA A 2 -11.22 13.41 -7.75
C ALA A 2 -11.91 12.80 -6.52
N ASP A 3 -13.25 12.68 -6.54
CA ASP A 3 -14.04 11.91 -5.56
C ASP A 3 -13.77 10.40 -5.76
N ARG A 4 -12.51 10.00 -5.63
CA ARG A 4 -12.10 8.60 -5.70
C ARG A 4 -10.95 8.37 -4.74
N ASP A 5 -10.97 7.21 -4.13
CA ASP A 5 -9.94 6.72 -3.25
C ASP A 5 -8.94 5.83 -4.02
N PRO A 6 -7.67 5.74 -3.56
CA PRO A 6 -6.71 4.81 -4.13
C PRO A 6 -7.27 3.38 -4.10
N GLN A 7 -7.19 2.67 -5.21
CA GLN A 7 -7.56 1.26 -5.25
C GLN A 7 -6.44 0.38 -4.69
N ASP A 8 -6.80 -0.81 -4.18
CA ASP A 8 -5.82 -1.76 -3.63
C ASP A 8 -4.70 -2.07 -4.65
N THR A 9 -5.03 -2.13 -5.95
CA THR A 9 -4.06 -2.34 -7.04
C THR A 9 -3.07 -1.20 -7.20
N GLU A 10 -3.47 0.04 -6.95
CA GLU A 10 -2.59 1.21 -7.03
C GLU A 10 -1.64 1.25 -5.84
N ILE A 11 -2.15 0.93 -4.64
CA ILE A 11 -1.31 0.78 -3.43
C ILE A 11 -0.26 -0.31 -3.64
N LEU A 12 -0.69 -1.47 -4.15
CA LEU A 12 0.20 -2.59 -4.42
C LEU A 12 1.24 -2.27 -5.50
N ALA A 13 0.88 -1.50 -6.53
CA ALA A 13 1.83 -1.08 -7.56
C ALA A 13 2.98 -0.23 -6.97
N VAL A 14 2.68 0.70 -6.05
CA VAL A 14 3.72 1.51 -5.37
C VAL A 14 4.63 0.65 -4.51
N ILE A 15 4.07 -0.34 -3.80
CA ILE A 15 4.86 -1.25 -2.95
C ILE A 15 5.76 -2.15 -3.81
N ASP A 16 5.25 -2.63 -4.95
CA ASP A 16 5.91 -3.57 -5.84
C ASP A 16 7.16 -3.00 -6.54
N GLU A 17 7.31 -1.67 -6.56
CA GLU A 17 8.54 -0.99 -7.02
C GLU A 17 9.72 -1.20 -6.05
N SER A 18 9.47 -1.64 -4.81
CA SER A 18 10.49 -1.94 -3.81
C SER A 18 10.58 -3.43 -3.49
N ALA A 19 11.79 -3.99 -3.60
CA ALA A 19 12.03 -5.41 -3.33
C ALA A 19 11.84 -5.80 -1.85
N ASN A 20 12.04 -4.87 -0.91
CA ASN A 20 12.02 -5.14 0.54
C ASN A 20 10.91 -4.38 1.28
N GLY A 21 9.90 -3.91 0.54
CA GLY A 21 8.85 -3.03 1.06
C GLY A 21 9.21 -1.56 0.96
N VAL A 22 8.20 -0.71 1.11
CA VAL A 22 8.29 0.74 0.93
C VAL A 22 8.17 1.44 2.28
N ASP A 23 8.90 2.54 2.47
CA ASP A 23 8.76 3.35 3.67
C ASP A 23 7.31 3.89 3.75
N PRO A 24 6.65 3.83 4.91
CA PRO A 24 5.25 4.27 5.04
C PRO A 24 5.03 5.72 4.58
N GLN A 25 5.98 6.61 4.86
CA GLN A 25 5.88 8.02 4.47
C GLN A 25 6.05 8.17 2.96
N VAL A 26 6.96 7.43 2.34
CA VAL A 26 7.12 7.40 0.87
C VAL A 26 5.85 6.90 0.17
N LEU A 27 5.21 5.85 0.70
CA LEU A 27 3.93 5.35 0.17
C LEU A 27 2.83 6.42 0.27
N ILE A 28 2.70 7.06 1.43
CA ILE A 28 1.73 8.13 1.64
C ILE A 28 2.00 9.30 0.67
N ASP A 29 3.25 9.73 0.55
CA ASP A 29 3.63 10.85 -0.32
C ASP A 29 3.43 10.52 -1.82
N ALA A 30 3.58 9.27 -2.22
CA ALA A 30 3.27 8.81 -3.58
C ALA A 30 1.77 8.89 -3.87
N LEU A 31 0.93 8.33 -2.99
CA LEU A 31 -0.52 8.32 -3.16
C LEU A 31 -1.11 9.74 -3.07
N LYS A 32 -0.60 10.58 -2.18
CA LYS A 32 -1.08 11.96 -2.00
C LYS A 32 -0.87 12.88 -3.21
N ARG A 33 -0.11 12.46 -4.23
CA ARG A 33 0.05 13.24 -5.47
C ARG A 33 -1.27 13.33 -6.23
N ASP A 34 -2.06 12.25 -6.18
CA ASP A 34 -3.28 12.10 -6.96
C ASP A 34 -4.55 12.06 -6.10
N TYR A 35 -4.38 11.79 -4.80
CA TYR A 35 -5.46 11.58 -3.84
C TYR A 35 -5.35 12.52 -2.63
N ASP A 36 -6.49 12.85 -2.02
CA ASP A 36 -6.47 13.61 -0.78
C ASP A 36 -6.08 12.71 0.41
N MET A 37 -5.60 13.32 1.50
CA MET A 37 -5.11 12.55 2.64
C MET A 37 -6.19 11.66 3.27
N ALA A 38 -7.44 12.12 3.31
CA ALA A 38 -8.55 11.36 3.89
C ALA A 38 -8.77 10.05 3.11
N SER A 39 -8.87 10.12 1.78
CA SER A 39 -9.04 8.92 0.96
C SER A 39 -7.82 8.00 1.01
N VAL A 40 -6.60 8.55 1.10
CA VAL A 40 -5.38 7.74 1.28
C VAL A 40 -5.44 6.94 2.59
N ILE A 41 -5.82 7.58 3.70
CA ILE A 41 -5.94 6.90 5.00
C ILE A 41 -6.98 5.79 4.95
N GLU A 42 -8.17 6.06 4.40
CA GLU A 42 -9.24 5.07 4.28
C GLU A 42 -8.82 3.88 3.40
N ALA A 43 -8.14 4.15 2.29
CA ALA A 43 -7.67 3.11 1.39
C ALA A 43 -6.57 2.23 2.02
N LEU A 44 -5.63 2.83 2.76
CA LEU A 44 -4.59 2.08 3.49
C LEU A 44 -5.19 1.24 4.62
N GLN A 45 -6.13 1.78 5.39
CA GLN A 45 -6.84 1.03 6.43
C GLN A 45 -7.55 -0.18 5.84
N ARG A 46 -8.30 0.02 4.74
CA ARG A 46 -8.99 -1.05 4.04
C ARG A 46 -8.04 -2.12 3.50
N ALA A 47 -6.89 -1.72 2.94
CA ALA A 47 -5.89 -2.66 2.44
C ALA A 47 -5.29 -3.53 3.57
N ILE A 48 -5.07 -2.93 4.75
CA ILE A 48 -4.63 -3.65 5.96
C ILE A 48 -5.71 -4.62 6.45
N GLU A 49 -6.96 -4.15 6.59
CA GLU A 49 -8.10 -4.97 7.04
C GLU A 49 -8.38 -6.16 6.10
N ARG A 50 -8.13 -5.98 4.79
CA ARG A 50 -8.24 -7.03 3.77
C ARG A 50 -7.02 -7.95 3.70
N GLY A 51 -6.01 -7.74 4.54
CA GLY A 51 -4.77 -8.53 4.55
C GLY A 51 -3.99 -8.43 3.24
N LYS A 52 -4.03 -7.28 2.56
CA LYS A 52 -3.27 -7.04 1.32
C LYS A 52 -1.87 -6.53 1.60
N ILE A 53 -1.72 -5.74 2.65
CA ILE A 53 -0.44 -5.13 3.06
C ILE A 53 -0.24 -5.27 4.57
N SER A 54 1.02 -5.24 5.00
CA SER A 54 1.42 -5.21 6.41
C SER A 54 2.71 -4.42 6.59
N LEU A 55 3.11 -4.18 7.83
CA LEU A 55 4.46 -3.78 8.16
C LEU A 55 5.33 -5.02 8.38
N ASN A 56 6.57 -5.00 7.87
CA ASN A 56 7.59 -6.00 8.19
C ASN A 56 8.34 -5.62 9.49
N SER A 57 9.34 -6.43 9.88
CA SER A 57 10.13 -6.19 11.11
C SER A 57 10.92 -4.89 11.12
N ASP A 58 11.19 -4.34 9.94
CA ASP A 58 11.95 -3.09 9.77
C ASP A 58 11.02 -1.87 9.72
N GLY A 59 9.71 -2.06 9.86
CA GLY A 59 8.72 -0.99 9.80
C GLY A 59 8.36 -0.55 8.38
N MET A 60 8.71 -1.35 7.36
CA MET A 60 8.41 -1.07 5.95
C MET A 60 7.08 -1.71 5.55
N VAL A 61 6.31 -1.05 4.69
CA VAL A 61 5.07 -1.58 4.14
C VAL A 61 5.39 -2.62 3.06
N VAL A 62 4.86 -3.83 3.23
CA VAL A 62 5.03 -4.96 2.31
C VAL A 62 3.68 -5.47 1.81
N SER A 63 3.67 -6.07 0.62
CA SER A 63 2.51 -6.76 0.08
C SER A 63 2.44 -8.20 0.61
N LEU A 64 1.30 -8.57 1.19
CA LEU A 64 1.01 -9.94 1.63
C LEU A 64 0.48 -10.81 0.48
N VAL A 65 0.09 -10.20 -0.64
CA VAL A 65 -0.46 -10.93 -1.79
C VAL A 65 0.64 -11.70 -2.54
N ARG A 66 1.89 -11.22 -2.51
CA ARG A 66 3.04 -11.89 -3.14
C ARG A 66 3.55 -13.10 -2.35
N GLU A 67 3.39 -13.14 -1.02
CA GLU A 67 3.94 -14.23 -0.20
C GLU A 67 3.30 -15.60 -0.49
N TYR A 68 2.12 -15.65 -1.09
CA TYR A 68 1.49 -16.92 -1.50
C TYR A 68 1.93 -17.45 -2.86
N ALA A 69 2.69 -16.70 -3.66
CA ALA A 69 3.10 -17.14 -5.01
C ALA A 69 4.43 -17.93 -5.02
N HIS A 70 5.21 -17.89 -3.95
CA HIS A 70 6.50 -18.59 -3.85
C HIS A 70 6.47 -19.84 -2.94
N ALA A 71 5.30 -20.25 -2.46
CA ALA A 71 5.14 -21.40 -1.55
C ALA A 71 4.30 -22.56 -2.15
N ALA A 72 4.26 -22.69 -3.48
CA ALA A 72 3.57 -23.79 -4.19
C ALA A 72 4.50 -24.52 -5.16
#